data_AF-A0A3B3V6M1-F1
#
_entry.id   AF-A0A3B3V6M1-F1
#
_cell.length_a   1.000
_cell.length_b   1.000
_cell.length_c   1.000
_cell.angle_alpha   90.00
_cell.angle_beta   90.00
_cell.angle_gamma   90.00
#
_symmetry.space_group_name_H-M   'P 1'
#
loop_
_entity.id
_entity.type
_entity.pdbx_description
1 polymer ?
#
loop_
_entity_poly.entity_id
_entity_poly.type
_entity_poly.pdbx_seq_one_letter_code
_entity_poly.pdbx_strand_id
1 'polypeptide(L)'
;MLLARPIYGHTGNIGLQRFRQELLSEKKKCINKKIREQLLEVKRRLTEEMARGLSKQTHDQTSVKMLPTYVRSTPDGTGRMCVNVEWGAFGENGELDDFCTEFDYAVDEASNYPGKQRYEKMISGMYLGEIVRHVLMDFTTKGLLFRGKLSERLKTRGIFETKFLSQIESDRLAMRQVRSILQHLGLTGSTCDDSVLVKEVCSVVGRRAAQLCGAGLAALVDKIRQNRNLNQMSITVGVDGTLYKTHPHFSRIMQETLQDLAPQCEVTFLKSEDGSGKGAALITAVDKRPDERTRL
;
A
#
# COMPACT_ATOMS: atom_id res chain seq x y z
N MET A 1 -15.07 14.50 -9.53
CA MET A 1 -15.02 15.19 -10.83
C MET A 1 -14.59 16.64 -10.58
N LEU A 2 -13.28 16.90 -10.67
CA LEU A 2 -12.65 18.21 -10.44
C LEU A 2 -12.60 18.97 -11.75
N LEU A 3 -13.16 20.19 -11.80
CA LEU A 3 -12.68 21.37 -12.54
C LEU A 3 -13.65 22.54 -12.28
N ALA A 4 -13.24 23.53 -11.49
CA ALA A 4 -14.00 24.78 -11.26
C ALA A 4 -13.34 25.93 -12.04
N ARG A 5 -14.15 26.66 -12.83
CA ARG A 5 -13.78 27.80 -13.68
C ARG A 5 -13.30 29.03 -12.88
N PRO A 6 -12.52 29.96 -13.47
CA PRO A 6 -12.00 31.13 -12.78
C PRO A 6 -13.00 32.29 -12.77
N ILE A 7 -13.11 32.97 -11.61
CA ILE A 7 -13.75 34.28 -11.48
C ILE A 7 -12.63 35.33 -11.49
N TYR A 8 -12.65 36.24 -12.47
CA TYR A 8 -11.73 37.38 -12.55
C TYR A 8 -12.26 38.55 -11.70
N GLY A 9 -11.36 39.17 -10.93
CA GLY A 9 -11.58 40.44 -10.26
C GLY A 9 -10.24 41.02 -9.80
N HIS A 10 -9.88 42.20 -10.30
CA HIS A 10 -8.62 42.90 -10.05
C HIS A 10 -8.41 43.26 -8.56
N THR A 11 -7.40 42.66 -7.91
CA THR A 11 -6.65 43.27 -6.80
C THR A 11 -5.22 42.72 -6.78
N GLY A 12 -4.26 43.55 -6.35
CA GLY A 12 -2.82 43.42 -6.61
C GLY A 12 -2.15 42.06 -6.36
N ASN A 13 -1.02 41.87 -7.05
CA ASN A 13 -0.27 40.61 -7.22
C ASN A 13 0.07 39.87 -5.90
N ILE A 14 0.15 40.58 -4.77
CA ILE A 14 0.44 40.02 -3.44
C ILE A 14 -0.80 39.37 -2.80
N GLY A 15 -1.99 39.96 -2.99
CA GLY A 15 -3.25 39.43 -2.46
C GLY A 15 -3.70 38.15 -3.17
N LEU A 16 -3.47 38.06 -4.49
CA LEU A 16 -3.81 36.89 -5.28
C LEU A 16 -2.91 35.69 -4.97
N GLN A 17 -1.62 35.91 -4.69
CA GLN A 17 -0.70 34.83 -4.28
C GLN A 17 -1.02 34.30 -2.88
N ARG A 18 -1.29 35.17 -1.91
CA ARG A 18 -1.68 34.78 -0.54
C ARG A 18 -3.02 34.05 -0.52
N PHE A 19 -4.02 34.58 -1.23
CA PHE A 19 -5.31 33.93 -1.39
C PHE A 19 -5.20 32.58 -2.11
N ARG A 20 -4.35 32.45 -3.15
CA ARG A 20 -4.04 31.16 -3.78
C ARG A 20 -3.37 30.19 -2.81
N GLN A 21 -2.42 30.62 -1.99
CA GLN A 21 -1.78 29.75 -1.00
C GLN A 21 -2.74 29.29 0.09
N GLU A 22 -3.61 30.18 0.59
CA GLU A 22 -4.64 29.85 1.57
C GLU A 22 -5.68 28.87 0.97
N LEU A 23 -6.18 29.12 -0.24
CA LEU A 23 -7.03 28.18 -0.99
C LEU A 23 -6.36 26.84 -1.25
N LEU A 24 -5.07 26.83 -1.60
CA LEU A 24 -4.31 25.60 -1.79
C LEU A 24 -4.11 24.85 -0.47
N SER A 25 -3.88 25.56 0.63
CA SER A 25 -3.77 25.00 1.98
C SER A 25 -5.09 24.39 2.44
N GLU A 26 -6.21 25.09 2.27
CA GLU A 26 -7.55 24.59 2.59
C GLU A 26 -7.96 23.43 1.71
N LYS A 27 -7.71 23.50 0.39
CA LYS A 27 -7.95 22.36 -0.52
C LYS A 27 -7.09 21.16 -0.13
N LYS A 28 -5.81 21.36 0.21
CA LYS A 28 -4.95 20.28 0.74
C LYS A 28 -5.50 19.69 2.03
N LYS A 29 -5.96 20.53 2.99
CA LYS A 29 -6.59 20.05 4.22
C LYS A 29 -7.86 19.24 3.94
N CYS A 30 -8.72 19.71 3.04
CA CYS A 30 -9.95 19.02 2.63
C CYS A 30 -9.64 17.68 1.94
N ILE A 31 -8.66 17.66 1.03
CA ILE A 31 -8.17 16.44 0.36
C ILE A 31 -7.63 15.46 1.41
N ASN A 32 -6.78 15.94 2.33
CA ASN A 32 -6.21 15.10 3.39
C ASN A 32 -7.28 14.54 4.33
N LYS A 33 -8.28 15.36 4.69
CA LYS A 33 -9.44 14.89 5.47
C LYS A 33 -10.20 13.79 4.74
N LYS A 34 -10.47 13.99 3.44
CA LYS A 34 -11.16 13.00 2.62
C LYS A 34 -10.35 11.71 2.46
N ILE A 35 -9.03 11.80 2.29
CA ILE A 35 -8.13 10.63 2.24
C ILE A 35 -8.17 9.90 3.58
N ARG A 36 -8.13 10.62 4.71
CA ARG A 36 -8.22 9.99 6.03
C ARG A 36 -9.54 9.24 6.21
N GLU A 37 -10.67 9.83 5.83
CA GLU A 37 -11.99 9.18 5.89
C GLU A 37 -12.03 7.91 5.04
N GLN A 38 -11.46 7.96 3.84
CA GLN A 38 -11.31 6.79 2.97
C GLN A 38 -10.45 5.68 3.62
N LEU A 39 -9.32 6.02 4.24
CA LEU A 39 -8.45 5.05 4.90
C LEU A 39 -9.08 4.46 6.17
N LEU A 40 -9.86 5.24 6.92
CA LEU A 40 -10.66 4.73 8.05
C LEU A 40 -11.71 3.73 7.56
N GLU A 41 -12.32 3.97 6.42
CA GLU A 41 -13.28 3.05 5.82
C GLU A 41 -12.61 1.75 5.35
N VAL A 42 -11.44 1.83 4.70
CA VAL A 42 -10.61 0.65 4.36
C VAL A 42 -10.27 -0.15 5.62
N LYS A 43 -9.82 0.53 6.69
CA LYS A 43 -9.53 -0.10 7.99
C LYS A 43 -10.77 -0.81 8.54
N ARG A 44 -11.92 -0.14 8.57
CA ARG A 44 -13.20 -0.68 9.09
C ARG A 44 -13.62 -1.94 8.32
N ARG A 45 -13.68 -1.86 6.98
CA ARG A 45 -14.05 -2.99 6.12
C ARG A 45 -13.10 -4.18 6.30
N LEU A 46 -11.80 -3.94 6.40
CA LEU A 46 -10.84 -5.03 6.66
C LEU A 46 -11.03 -5.63 8.07
N THR A 47 -11.30 -4.83 9.09
CA THR A 47 -11.61 -5.35 10.45
C THR A 47 -12.83 -6.27 10.43
N GLU A 48 -13.86 -5.93 9.65
CA GLU A 48 -15.07 -6.74 9.46
C GLU A 48 -14.78 -8.05 8.72
N GLU A 49 -14.02 -7.99 7.62
CA GLU A 49 -13.63 -9.21 6.89
C GLU A 49 -12.75 -10.12 7.75
N MET A 50 -11.84 -9.58 8.57
CA MET A 50 -11.09 -10.40 9.55
C MET A 50 -12.00 -11.03 10.61
N ALA A 51 -13.07 -10.35 11.05
CA ALA A 51 -14.03 -10.93 11.98
C ALA A 51 -14.84 -12.05 11.30
N ARG A 52 -15.23 -11.85 10.05
CA ARG A 52 -15.93 -12.84 9.23
C ARG A 52 -15.07 -14.06 8.91
N GLY A 53 -13.77 -13.87 8.65
CA GLY A 53 -12.81 -14.95 8.43
C GLY A 53 -12.56 -15.82 9.65
N LEU A 54 -12.63 -15.26 10.85
CA LEU A 54 -12.54 -16.01 12.10
C LEU A 54 -13.84 -16.71 12.48
N SER A 55 -14.97 -16.35 11.89
CA SER A 55 -16.28 -16.94 12.19
C SER A 55 -16.54 -18.19 11.36
N LYS A 56 -16.98 -19.27 12.02
CA LYS A 56 -17.33 -20.54 11.37
C LYS A 56 -18.44 -20.39 10.33
N GLN A 57 -19.36 -19.44 10.50
CA GLN A 57 -20.51 -19.26 9.62
C GLN A 57 -20.17 -18.49 8.35
N THR A 58 -19.21 -17.56 8.43
CA THR A 58 -18.90 -16.63 7.33
C THR A 58 -17.55 -16.88 6.67
N HIS A 59 -16.72 -17.78 7.22
CA HIS A 59 -15.38 -18.09 6.73
C HIS A 59 -15.33 -18.40 5.21
N ASP A 60 -16.28 -19.19 4.70
CA ASP A 60 -16.29 -19.59 3.29
C ASP A 60 -16.64 -18.44 2.36
N GLN A 61 -17.37 -17.43 2.85
CA GLN A 61 -17.88 -16.31 2.06
C GLN A 61 -17.01 -15.05 2.11
N THR A 62 -16.14 -14.92 3.11
CA THR A 62 -15.23 -13.76 3.23
C THR A 62 -14.07 -13.84 2.24
N SER A 63 -13.56 -12.67 1.85
CA SER A 63 -12.32 -12.56 1.08
C SER A 63 -11.07 -12.79 1.94
N VAL A 64 -11.14 -12.58 3.26
CA VAL A 64 -9.99 -12.67 4.19
C VAL A 64 -10.12 -13.90 5.07
N LYS A 65 -9.41 -14.99 4.74
CA LYS A 65 -9.65 -16.31 5.33
C LYS A 65 -9.17 -16.49 6.77
N MET A 66 -8.18 -15.74 7.27
CA MET A 66 -7.73 -15.84 8.67
C MET A 66 -7.34 -17.28 9.09
N LEU A 67 -6.41 -17.89 8.36
CA LEU A 67 -6.05 -19.30 8.49
C LEU A 67 -5.07 -19.55 9.67
N PRO A 68 -5.30 -20.57 10.51
CA PRO A 68 -4.29 -21.08 11.43
C PRO A 68 -2.98 -21.45 10.71
N THR A 69 -1.82 -21.03 11.24
CA THR A 69 -0.51 -21.35 10.60
C THR A 69 0.13 -22.61 11.16
N TYR A 70 0.12 -22.78 12.47
CA TYR A 70 0.78 -23.88 13.16
C TYR A 70 -0.09 -24.37 14.30
N VAL A 71 -0.46 -25.65 14.26
CA VAL A 71 -1.32 -26.32 15.23
C VAL A 71 -0.59 -27.56 15.74
N ARG A 72 -0.15 -27.51 16.99
CA ARG A 72 0.59 -28.62 17.61
C ARG A 72 -0.30 -29.72 18.15
N SER A 73 -1.49 -29.34 18.60
CA SER A 73 -2.53 -30.21 19.13
C SER A 73 -3.88 -29.59 18.84
N THR A 74 -4.94 -30.40 18.89
CA THR A 74 -6.31 -29.92 18.69
C THR A 74 -6.61 -28.78 19.66
N PRO A 75 -7.04 -27.59 19.18
CA PRO A 75 -7.36 -26.47 20.06
C PRO A 75 -8.50 -26.82 21.02
N ASP A 76 -8.29 -26.59 22.32
CA ASP A 76 -9.27 -26.85 23.38
C ASP A 76 -10.02 -25.58 23.83
N GLY A 77 -9.82 -24.47 23.11
CA GLY A 77 -10.36 -23.16 23.45
C GLY A 77 -9.49 -22.33 24.40
N THR A 78 -8.32 -22.84 24.81
CA THR A 78 -7.35 -22.11 25.62
C THR A 78 -6.11 -21.70 24.82
N GLY A 79 -5.43 -20.63 25.28
CA GLY A 79 -4.16 -20.19 24.69
C GLY A 79 -4.30 -19.23 23.51
N ARG A 80 -3.25 -19.20 22.67
CA ARG A 80 -3.12 -18.29 21.52
C ARG A 80 -2.54 -19.04 20.34
N MET A 81 -2.92 -18.63 19.14
CA MET A 81 -2.46 -19.23 17.90
C MET A 81 -2.07 -18.14 16.90
N CYS A 82 -1.01 -18.38 16.13
CA CYS A 82 -0.65 -17.50 15.03
C CYS A 82 -1.60 -17.71 13.85
N VAL A 83 -2.15 -16.62 13.33
CA VAL A 83 -3.10 -16.61 12.23
C VAL A 83 -2.45 -15.95 11.02
N ASN A 84 -2.44 -16.65 9.89
CA ASN A 84 -2.15 -16.10 8.60
C ASN A 84 -3.41 -15.39 8.08
N VAL A 85 -3.32 -14.07 7.99
CA VAL A 85 -4.46 -13.23 7.63
C VAL A 85 -4.84 -13.45 6.15
N GLU A 86 -3.88 -13.74 5.27
CA GLU A 86 -4.08 -13.75 3.81
C GLU A 86 -4.82 -12.50 3.29
N TRP A 87 -4.49 -11.33 3.85
CA TRP A 87 -5.16 -10.05 3.52
C TRP A 87 -4.98 -9.59 2.08
N GLY A 88 -4.13 -10.24 1.29
CA GLY A 88 -3.91 -9.89 -0.11
C GLY A 88 -5.20 -10.03 -0.93
N ALA A 89 -6.05 -10.98 -0.55
CA ALA A 89 -7.36 -11.25 -1.14
C ALA A 89 -8.45 -10.23 -0.75
N PHE A 90 -8.20 -9.32 0.19
CA PHE A 90 -9.19 -8.31 0.54
C PHE A 90 -9.61 -7.49 -0.71
N GLY A 91 -10.91 -7.28 -0.90
CA GLY A 91 -11.46 -6.63 -2.10
C GLY A 91 -11.85 -7.59 -3.24
N GLU A 92 -11.67 -8.90 -3.08
CA GLU A 92 -12.13 -9.89 -4.07
C GLU A 92 -13.66 -9.95 -4.21
N ASN A 93 -14.42 -9.57 -3.18
CA ASN A 93 -15.89 -9.56 -3.22
C ASN A 93 -16.44 -8.13 -3.41
N GLY A 94 -15.62 -7.19 -3.87
CA GLY A 94 -16.02 -5.80 -4.13
C GLY A 94 -15.90 -4.86 -2.92
N GLU A 95 -15.31 -5.31 -1.80
CA GLU A 95 -15.14 -4.48 -0.60
C GLU A 95 -14.29 -3.22 -0.85
N LEU A 96 -13.51 -3.22 -1.95
CA LEU A 96 -12.59 -2.16 -2.32
C LEU A 96 -12.95 -1.43 -3.63
N ASP A 97 -14.07 -1.74 -4.27
CA ASP A 97 -14.40 -1.22 -5.60
C ASP A 97 -14.44 0.32 -5.64
N ASP A 98 -14.93 0.97 -4.58
CA ASP A 98 -14.97 2.43 -4.45
C ASP A 98 -13.58 3.09 -4.37
N PHE A 99 -12.53 2.30 -4.12
CA PHE A 99 -11.15 2.75 -3.95
C PHE A 99 -10.25 2.34 -5.12
N CYS A 100 -10.69 1.36 -5.92
CA CYS A 100 -10.00 0.93 -7.12
C CYS A 100 -10.17 1.94 -8.26
N THR A 101 -9.10 2.15 -9.00
CA THR A 101 -9.09 2.98 -10.21
C THR A 101 -9.14 2.10 -11.45
N GLU A 102 -9.44 2.70 -12.61
CA GLU A 102 -9.34 2.02 -13.91
C GLU A 102 -7.95 1.39 -14.14
N PHE A 103 -6.89 1.98 -13.60
CA PHE A 103 -5.53 1.44 -13.68
C PHE A 103 -5.34 0.19 -12.82
N ASP A 104 -5.98 0.12 -11.65
CA ASP A 104 -5.95 -1.07 -10.80
C ASP A 104 -6.68 -2.24 -11.45
N TYR A 105 -7.84 -1.97 -12.07
CA TYR A 105 -8.57 -2.97 -12.84
C TYR A 105 -7.77 -3.44 -14.06
N ALA A 106 -7.14 -2.54 -14.82
CA ALA A 106 -6.30 -2.91 -15.95
C ALA A 106 -5.12 -3.82 -15.54
N VAL A 107 -4.50 -3.55 -14.38
CA VAL A 107 -3.42 -4.40 -13.83
C VAL A 107 -3.96 -5.75 -13.37
N ASP A 108 -5.14 -5.79 -12.76
CA ASP A 108 -5.79 -7.02 -12.34
C ASP A 108 -6.17 -7.93 -13.52
N GLU A 109 -6.83 -7.37 -14.53
CA GLU A 109 -7.26 -8.07 -15.75
C GLU A 109 -6.06 -8.67 -16.51
N ALA A 110 -4.93 -7.96 -16.54
CA ALA A 110 -3.72 -8.44 -17.20
C ALA A 110 -2.87 -9.38 -16.31
N SER A 111 -3.27 -9.63 -15.06
CA SER A 111 -2.52 -10.48 -14.14
C SER A 111 -2.71 -11.97 -14.42
N ASN A 112 -1.90 -12.83 -13.77
CA ASN A 112 -2.03 -14.28 -13.91
C ASN A 112 -3.32 -14.82 -13.27
N TYR A 113 -3.89 -14.07 -12.33
CA TYR A 113 -5.09 -14.45 -11.59
C TYR A 113 -6.03 -13.24 -11.50
N PRO A 114 -6.77 -12.90 -12.58
CA PRO A 114 -7.73 -11.81 -12.57
C PRO A 114 -8.81 -12.01 -11.49
N GLY A 115 -9.21 -10.92 -10.84
CA GLY A 115 -10.17 -10.95 -9.75
C GLY A 115 -9.62 -11.49 -8.44
N LYS A 116 -8.33 -11.84 -8.35
CA LYS A 116 -7.67 -12.36 -7.14
C LYS A 116 -6.64 -11.39 -6.56
N GLN A 117 -6.38 -11.47 -5.27
CA GLN A 117 -5.33 -10.68 -4.60
C GLN A 117 -5.47 -9.16 -4.84
N ARG A 118 -6.70 -8.63 -4.86
CA ARG A 118 -7.01 -7.24 -5.22
C ARG A 118 -6.23 -6.23 -4.37
N TYR A 119 -6.21 -6.43 -3.06
CA TYR A 119 -5.49 -5.55 -2.14
C TYR A 119 -3.97 -5.64 -2.31
N GLU A 120 -3.43 -6.84 -2.51
CA GLU A 120 -2.01 -7.03 -2.78
C GLU A 120 -1.57 -6.29 -4.05
N LYS A 121 -2.40 -6.32 -5.10
CA LYS A 121 -2.13 -5.64 -6.38
C LYS A 121 -2.02 -4.13 -6.27
N MET A 122 -2.67 -3.52 -5.28
CA MET A 122 -2.56 -2.08 -5.02
C MET A 122 -1.36 -1.70 -4.15
N ILE A 123 -0.62 -2.67 -3.59
CA ILE A 123 0.41 -2.43 -2.57
C ILE A 123 1.77 -2.99 -2.96
N SER A 124 1.82 -4.20 -3.49
CA SER A 124 3.07 -4.95 -3.60
C SER A 124 3.95 -4.47 -4.75
N GLY A 125 5.27 -4.55 -4.56
CA GLY A 125 6.25 -4.09 -5.55
C GLY A 125 6.13 -4.78 -6.92
N MET A 126 5.52 -5.97 -6.97
CA MET A 126 5.25 -6.70 -8.22
C MET A 126 4.26 -5.95 -9.13
N TYR A 127 3.35 -5.16 -8.56
CA TYR A 127 2.24 -4.55 -9.29
C TYR A 127 2.30 -3.03 -9.36
N LEU A 128 2.93 -2.35 -8.38
CA LEU A 128 3.02 -0.88 -8.37
C LEU A 128 3.61 -0.31 -9.66
N GLY A 129 4.62 -0.98 -10.20
CA GLY A 129 5.23 -0.59 -11.46
C GLY A 129 4.30 -0.68 -12.66
N GLU A 130 3.42 -1.68 -12.68
CA GLU A 130 2.40 -1.81 -13.72
C GLU A 130 1.32 -0.74 -13.60
N ILE A 131 0.91 -0.39 -12.37
CA ILE A 131 -0.02 0.72 -12.15
C ILE A 131 0.59 2.02 -12.69
N VAL A 132 1.85 2.30 -12.34
CA VAL A 132 2.59 3.45 -12.90
C VAL A 132 2.62 3.38 -14.43
N ARG A 133 2.98 2.24 -15.01
CA ARG A 133 3.04 2.06 -16.46
C ARG A 133 1.71 2.39 -17.13
N HIS A 134 0.59 1.89 -16.61
CA HIS A 134 -0.75 2.16 -17.14
C HIS A 134 -1.13 3.66 -17.04
N VAL A 135 -0.82 4.33 -15.94
CA VAL A 135 -1.02 5.79 -15.81
C VAL A 135 -0.19 6.55 -16.84
N LEU A 136 1.08 6.18 -17.02
CA LEU A 136 1.97 6.83 -17.99
C LEU A 136 1.49 6.61 -19.44
N MET A 137 0.98 5.42 -19.76
CA MET A 137 0.38 5.14 -21.07
C MET A 137 -0.84 6.05 -21.32
N ASP A 138 -1.74 6.17 -20.35
CA ASP A 138 -2.93 7.02 -20.46
C ASP A 138 -2.57 8.51 -20.58
N PHE A 139 -1.61 8.99 -19.79
CA PHE A 139 -1.12 10.37 -19.92
C PHE A 139 -0.45 10.62 -21.27
N THR A 140 0.22 9.61 -21.82
CA THR A 140 0.80 9.69 -23.16
C THR A 140 -0.29 9.74 -24.23
N THR A 141 -1.30 8.89 -24.20
CA THR A 141 -2.40 8.91 -25.19
C THR A 141 -3.20 10.21 -25.12
N LYS A 142 -3.30 10.84 -23.95
CA LYS A 142 -3.89 12.17 -23.75
C LYS A 142 -2.98 13.34 -24.15
N GLY A 143 -1.76 13.07 -24.62
CA GLY A 143 -0.80 14.09 -25.05
C GLY A 143 -0.09 14.85 -23.93
N LEU A 144 -0.23 14.40 -22.68
CA LEU A 144 0.37 15.02 -21.49
C LEU A 144 1.82 14.60 -21.26
N LEU A 145 2.20 13.42 -21.75
CA LEU A 145 3.54 12.86 -21.65
C LEU A 145 4.11 12.50 -23.02
N PHE A 146 5.44 12.55 -23.13
CA PHE A 146 6.23 12.01 -24.25
C PHE A 146 5.75 12.49 -25.62
N ARG A 147 5.25 13.74 -25.69
CA ARG A 147 4.70 14.38 -26.90
C ARG A 147 3.59 13.58 -27.57
N GLY A 148 2.81 12.83 -26.78
CA GLY A 148 1.72 12.01 -27.30
C GLY A 148 2.15 10.68 -27.96
N LYS A 149 3.44 10.34 -27.94
CA LYS A 149 3.98 9.19 -28.67
C LYS A 149 4.19 8.00 -27.75
N LEU A 150 3.30 7.02 -27.86
CA LEU A 150 3.39 5.77 -27.13
C LEU A 150 4.50 4.87 -27.71
N SER A 151 5.57 4.64 -26.96
CA SER A 151 6.68 3.78 -27.40
C SER A 151 6.37 2.29 -27.16
N GLU A 152 6.95 1.40 -27.98
CA GLU A 152 6.85 -0.06 -27.77
C GLU A 152 7.41 -0.49 -26.40
N ARG A 153 8.41 0.23 -25.91
CA ARG A 153 8.96 0.01 -24.56
C ARG A 153 7.92 0.30 -23.47
N LEU A 154 7.15 1.38 -23.58
CA LEU A 154 6.11 1.71 -22.59
C LEU A 154 4.93 0.70 -22.62
N LYS A 155 4.69 0.06 -23.77
CA LYS A 155 3.72 -1.04 -23.90
C LYS A 155 4.22 -2.37 -23.31
N THR A 156 5.52 -2.49 -23.04
CA THR A 156 6.12 -3.73 -22.53
C THR A 156 5.78 -3.90 -21.04
N ARG A 157 5.03 -4.96 -20.72
CA ARG A 157 4.70 -5.35 -19.34
C ARG A 157 5.98 -5.60 -18.53
N GLY A 158 6.00 -5.13 -17.29
CA GLY A 158 7.10 -5.34 -16.34
C GLY A 158 8.31 -4.42 -16.55
N ILE A 159 8.25 -3.44 -17.46
CA ILE A 159 9.38 -2.52 -17.69
C ILE A 159 9.68 -1.63 -16.48
N PHE A 160 8.68 -1.34 -15.65
CA PHE A 160 8.83 -0.59 -14.40
C PHE A 160 8.95 -1.55 -13.22
N GLU A 161 10.14 -2.11 -13.00
CA GLU A 161 10.42 -2.87 -11.78
C GLU A 161 10.40 -2.00 -10.52
N THR A 162 10.13 -2.60 -9.35
CA THR A 162 10.11 -1.90 -8.04
C THR A 162 11.37 -1.07 -7.78
N LYS A 163 12.53 -1.54 -8.23
CA LYS A 163 13.82 -0.82 -8.07
C LYS A 163 13.79 0.56 -8.72
N PHE A 164 13.11 0.71 -9.86
CA PHE A 164 13.03 1.98 -10.57
C PHE A 164 12.10 2.96 -9.85
N LEU A 165 11.01 2.48 -9.23
CA LEU A 165 10.15 3.32 -8.39
C LEU A 165 10.95 3.89 -7.21
N SER A 166 11.66 3.01 -6.49
CA SER A 166 12.52 3.43 -5.37
C SER A 166 13.62 4.43 -5.81
N GLN A 167 14.20 4.23 -6.99
CA GLN A 167 15.19 5.16 -7.53
C GLN A 167 14.54 6.50 -7.88
N ILE A 168 13.50 6.53 -8.71
CA ILE A 168 12.83 7.76 -9.18
C ILE A 168 12.38 8.65 -8.01
N GLU A 169 11.89 8.05 -6.93
CA GLU A 169 11.42 8.77 -5.74
C GLU A 169 12.51 9.21 -4.77
N SER A 170 13.78 8.89 -5.01
CA SER A 170 14.88 9.26 -4.12
C SER A 170 15.04 10.79 -4.02
N ASP A 171 15.09 11.29 -2.79
CA ASP A 171 15.27 12.73 -2.49
C ASP A 171 16.64 13.26 -2.92
N ARG A 172 17.63 12.37 -2.99
CA ARG A 172 19.01 12.71 -3.35
C ARG A 172 19.25 12.77 -4.85
N LEU A 173 18.28 12.36 -5.67
CA LEU A 173 18.44 12.36 -7.11
C LEU A 173 18.11 13.73 -7.71
N ALA A 174 19.06 14.24 -8.49
CA ALA A 174 18.79 15.35 -9.39
C ALA A 174 17.86 14.89 -10.51
N MET A 175 17.00 15.79 -11.03
CA MET A 175 16.07 15.46 -12.13
C MET A 175 16.75 14.90 -13.37
N ARG A 176 18.04 15.22 -13.59
CA ARG A 176 18.88 14.65 -14.66
C ARG A 176 19.04 13.12 -14.53
N GLN A 177 19.08 12.60 -13.31
CA GLN A 177 19.21 11.16 -13.06
C GLN A 177 17.87 10.43 -13.28
N VAL A 178 16.75 11.05 -12.92
CA VAL A 178 15.41 10.54 -13.28
C VAL A 178 15.29 10.40 -14.80
N ARG A 179 15.70 11.43 -15.55
CA ARG A 179 15.75 11.38 -17.01
C ARG A 179 16.64 10.25 -17.53
N SER A 180 17.81 10.03 -16.91
CA SER A 180 18.71 8.93 -17.29
C SER A 180 18.07 7.56 -17.08
N ILE A 181 17.30 7.37 -16.00
CA ILE A 181 16.52 6.14 -15.77
C ILE A 181 15.48 5.95 -16.88
N LEU A 182 14.70 7.00 -17.20
CA LEU A 182 13.71 6.93 -18.28
C LEU A 182 14.37 6.60 -19.64
N GLN A 183 15.53 7.18 -19.92
CA GLN A 183 16.29 6.86 -21.13
C GLN A 183 16.78 5.40 -21.14
N HIS A 184 17.25 4.87 -20.01
CA HIS A 184 17.64 3.45 -19.88
C HIS A 184 16.44 2.51 -20.08
N LEU A 185 15.24 2.92 -19.68
CA LEU A 185 13.99 2.19 -19.95
C LEU A 185 13.54 2.30 -21.42
N GLY A 186 14.33 2.99 -22.27
CA GLY A 186 14.04 3.18 -23.69
C GLY A 186 13.05 4.32 -23.98
N LEU A 187 12.78 5.18 -22.99
CA LEU A 187 11.97 6.40 -23.13
C LEU A 187 12.88 7.59 -23.48
N THR A 188 13.61 7.47 -24.58
CA THR A 188 14.70 8.37 -24.98
C THR A 188 14.25 9.79 -25.31
N GLY A 189 13.00 9.94 -25.75
CA GLY A 189 12.37 11.24 -26.03
C GLY A 189 11.92 12.03 -24.80
N SER A 190 12.17 11.53 -23.58
CA SER A 190 11.75 12.19 -22.34
C SER A 190 12.42 13.54 -22.12
N THR A 191 11.60 14.52 -21.76
CA THR A 191 11.98 15.88 -21.37
C THR A 191 12.17 15.99 -19.86
N CYS A 192 12.62 17.16 -19.39
CA CYS A 192 12.67 17.45 -17.96
C CYS A 192 11.26 17.47 -17.35
N ASP A 193 10.28 18.03 -18.06
CA ASP A 193 8.88 18.08 -17.61
C ASP A 193 8.25 16.67 -17.53
N ASP A 194 8.55 15.81 -18.51
CA ASP A 194 8.15 14.39 -18.44
C ASP A 194 8.73 13.72 -17.19
N SER A 195 9.98 14.04 -16.84
CA SER A 195 10.65 13.47 -15.66
C SER A 195 10.00 13.93 -14.36
N VAL A 196 9.54 15.19 -14.29
CA VAL A 196 8.77 15.72 -13.14
C VAL A 196 7.45 14.95 -13.01
N LEU A 197 6.72 14.82 -14.11
CA LEU A 197 5.40 14.19 -14.09
C LEU A 197 5.48 12.68 -13.79
N VAL A 198 6.48 11.97 -14.34
CA VAL A 198 6.72 10.57 -13.99
C VAL A 198 7.05 10.41 -12.51
N LYS A 199 7.91 11.28 -11.96
CA LYS A 199 8.24 11.25 -10.52
C LYS A 199 7.00 11.50 -9.65
N GLU A 200 6.13 12.42 -10.05
CA GLU A 200 4.86 12.68 -9.35
C GLU A 200 3.93 11.46 -9.40
N VAL A 201 3.78 10.83 -10.57
CA VAL A 201 2.98 9.60 -10.72
C VAL A 201 3.51 8.49 -9.81
N CYS A 202 4.82 8.24 -9.80
CA CYS A 202 5.43 7.29 -8.88
C CYS A 202 5.09 7.63 -7.43
N SER A 203 5.27 8.89 -7.02
CA SER A 203 5.00 9.31 -5.65
C SER A 203 3.55 9.15 -5.22
N VAL A 204 2.59 9.45 -6.10
CA VAL A 204 1.17 9.25 -5.82
C VAL A 204 0.85 7.76 -5.65
N VAL A 205 1.35 6.90 -6.55
CA VAL A 205 1.12 5.44 -6.48
C VAL A 205 1.78 4.84 -5.25
N GLY A 206 3.05 5.15 -5.00
CA GLY A 206 3.83 4.66 -3.85
C GLY A 206 3.26 5.14 -2.51
N ARG A 207 2.83 6.41 -2.42
CA ARG A 207 2.15 6.94 -1.23
C ARG A 207 0.84 6.21 -0.97
N ARG A 208 -0.01 6.04 -1.99
CA ARG A 208 -1.29 5.32 -1.84
C ARG A 208 -1.06 3.89 -1.35
N ALA A 209 -0.09 3.18 -1.93
CA ALA A 209 0.28 1.83 -1.52
C ALA A 209 0.72 1.76 -0.05
N ALA A 210 1.55 2.70 0.39
CA ALA A 210 1.99 2.79 1.79
C ALA A 210 0.83 3.11 2.75
N GLN A 211 -0.07 4.01 2.35
CA GLN A 211 -1.25 4.38 3.15
C GLN A 211 -2.23 3.22 3.29
N LEU A 212 -2.53 2.50 2.19
CA LEU A 212 -3.35 1.30 2.23
C LEU A 212 -2.73 0.26 3.17
N CYS A 213 -1.45 -0.06 2.99
CA CYS A 213 -0.71 -0.97 3.89
C CYS A 213 -0.81 -0.54 5.37
N GLY A 214 -0.68 0.76 5.64
CA GLY A 214 -0.82 1.33 7.00
C GLY A 214 -2.23 1.17 7.56
N ALA A 215 -3.27 1.39 6.75
CA ALA A 215 -4.66 1.15 7.14
C ALA A 215 -4.94 -0.32 7.43
N GLY A 216 -4.37 -1.23 6.63
CA GLY A 216 -4.46 -2.67 6.86
C GLY A 216 -3.82 -3.07 8.19
N LEU A 217 -2.61 -2.59 8.45
CA LEU A 217 -1.92 -2.88 9.71
C LEU A 217 -2.62 -2.23 10.91
N ALA A 218 -3.22 -1.05 10.74
CA ALA A 218 -4.04 -0.39 11.75
C ALA A 218 -5.24 -1.25 12.15
N ALA A 219 -5.91 -1.87 11.17
CA ALA A 219 -7.02 -2.79 11.44
C ALA A 219 -6.55 -3.98 12.29
N LEU A 220 -5.37 -4.54 11.97
CA LEU A 220 -4.82 -5.71 12.66
C LEU A 220 -4.42 -5.41 14.11
N VAL A 221 -3.61 -4.36 14.34
CA VAL A 221 -3.14 -4.02 15.70
C VAL A 221 -4.30 -3.58 16.59
N ASP A 222 -5.26 -2.83 16.04
CA ASP A 222 -6.43 -2.38 16.79
C ASP A 222 -7.36 -3.56 17.13
N LYS A 223 -7.52 -4.53 16.22
CA LYS A 223 -8.22 -5.80 16.51
C LYS A 223 -7.54 -6.59 17.64
N ILE A 224 -6.21 -6.68 17.65
CA ILE A 224 -5.47 -7.34 18.74
C ILE A 224 -5.68 -6.60 20.07
N ARG A 225 -5.63 -5.26 20.06
CA ARG A 225 -5.90 -4.42 21.25
C ARG A 225 -7.31 -4.67 21.79
N GLN A 226 -8.32 -4.64 20.91
CA GLN A 226 -9.73 -4.88 21.27
C GLN A 226 -9.95 -6.29 21.80
N ASN A 227 -9.38 -7.32 21.17
CA ASN A 227 -9.47 -8.71 21.65
C ASN A 227 -8.87 -8.89 23.05
N ARG A 228 -7.91 -8.05 23.44
CA ARG A 228 -7.30 -8.04 24.78
C ARG A 228 -8.01 -7.09 25.76
N ASN A 229 -9.07 -6.42 25.35
CA ASN A 229 -9.80 -5.40 26.12
C ASN A 229 -8.90 -4.30 26.68
N LEU A 230 -7.92 -3.85 25.90
CA LEU A 230 -6.95 -2.84 26.31
C LEU A 230 -7.34 -1.45 25.80
N ASN A 231 -7.23 -0.42 26.65
CA ASN A 231 -7.38 0.97 26.21
C ASN A 231 -6.20 1.42 25.33
N GLN A 232 -4.98 1.06 25.71
CA GLN A 232 -3.74 1.27 24.95
C GLN A 232 -2.94 -0.03 24.85
N MET A 233 -2.17 -0.19 23.77
CA MET A 233 -1.34 -1.38 23.57
C MET A 233 -0.01 -1.03 22.91
N SER A 234 1.08 -1.54 23.47
CA SER A 234 2.38 -1.56 22.80
C SER A 234 2.61 -2.92 22.12
N ILE A 235 3.06 -2.91 20.87
CA ILE A 235 3.30 -4.12 20.06
C ILE A 235 4.47 -3.94 19.11
N THR A 236 5.23 -5.03 18.89
CA THR A 236 6.32 -5.06 17.91
C THR A 236 5.89 -5.82 16.66
N VAL A 237 6.13 -5.23 15.48
CA VAL A 237 5.87 -5.84 14.17
C VAL A 237 7.20 -6.15 13.49
N GLY A 238 7.43 -7.44 13.24
CA GLY A 238 8.51 -7.90 12.36
C GLY A 238 8.14 -7.65 10.90
N VAL A 239 9.03 -6.99 10.15
CA VAL A 239 8.79 -6.61 8.75
C VAL A 239 9.91 -7.06 7.83
N ASP A 240 9.53 -7.50 6.65
CA ASP A 240 10.41 -7.84 5.55
C ASP A 240 9.78 -7.42 4.21
N GLY A 241 10.56 -7.42 3.14
CA GLY A 241 10.14 -7.08 1.78
C GLY A 241 10.98 -5.97 1.16
N THR A 242 11.37 -6.17 -0.10
CA THR A 242 12.23 -5.24 -0.84
C THR A 242 11.65 -3.84 -0.93
N LEU A 243 10.34 -3.72 -1.19
CA LEU A 243 9.66 -2.42 -1.27
C LEU A 243 9.77 -1.66 0.07
N TYR A 244 9.46 -2.31 1.19
CA TYR A 244 9.54 -1.69 2.51
C TYR A 244 10.97 -1.29 2.90
N LYS A 245 11.96 -2.13 2.53
CA LYS A 245 13.37 -1.91 2.88
C LYS A 245 14.05 -0.84 2.01
N THR A 246 13.71 -0.77 0.73
CA THR A 246 14.48 0.01 -0.26
C THR A 246 13.78 1.28 -0.74
N HIS A 247 12.46 1.37 -0.61
CA HIS A 247 11.73 2.56 -1.06
C HIS A 247 11.94 3.73 -0.08
N PRO A 248 12.30 4.93 -0.55
CA PRO A 248 12.70 6.04 0.33
C PRO A 248 11.59 6.49 1.28
N HIS A 249 10.34 6.44 0.83
CA HIS A 249 9.20 7.01 1.57
C HIS A 249 8.22 5.98 2.15
N PHE A 250 8.29 4.72 1.70
CA PHE A 250 7.19 3.77 1.92
C PHE A 250 7.01 3.45 3.41
N SER A 251 8.10 3.07 4.09
CA SER A 251 8.03 2.72 5.51
C SER A 251 7.55 3.88 6.37
N ARG A 252 8.04 5.10 6.10
CA ARG A 252 7.66 6.30 6.85
C ARG A 252 6.17 6.62 6.68
N ILE A 253 5.69 6.67 5.43
CA ILE A 253 4.27 6.97 5.15
C ILE A 253 3.35 5.90 5.75
N MET A 254 3.74 4.63 5.65
CA MET A 254 2.97 3.51 6.22
C MET A 254 2.86 3.64 7.75
N GLN A 255 3.98 3.93 8.43
CA GLN A 255 4.02 4.13 9.89
C GLN A 255 3.23 5.37 10.34
N GLU A 256 3.37 6.49 9.62
CA GLU A 256 2.58 7.71 9.87
C GLU A 256 1.08 7.43 9.74
N THR A 257 0.68 6.69 8.69
CA THR A 257 -0.72 6.32 8.46
C THR A 257 -1.24 5.39 9.54
N LEU A 258 -0.44 4.39 9.95
CA LEU A 258 -0.79 3.49 11.05
C LEU A 258 -1.06 4.26 12.34
N GLN A 259 -0.13 5.14 12.73
CA GLN A 259 -0.25 5.93 13.95
C GLN A 259 -1.48 6.84 13.92
N ASP A 260 -1.80 7.37 12.74
CA ASP A 260 -2.96 8.24 12.55
C ASP A 260 -4.30 7.49 12.71
N LEU A 261 -4.35 6.24 12.22
CA LEU A 261 -5.56 5.42 12.19
C LEU A 261 -5.74 4.53 13.42
N ALA A 262 -4.67 4.25 14.17
CA ALA A 262 -4.68 3.46 15.40
C ALA A 262 -3.85 4.15 16.51
N PRO A 263 -4.22 5.37 16.95
CA PRO A 263 -3.42 6.15 17.90
C PRO A 263 -3.32 5.52 19.30
N GLN A 264 -4.18 4.55 19.61
CA GLN A 264 -4.16 3.76 20.86
C GLN A 264 -3.13 2.62 20.82
N CYS A 265 -2.47 2.39 19.68
CA CYS A 265 -1.50 1.33 19.49
C CYS A 265 -0.11 1.93 19.26
N GLU A 266 0.79 1.78 20.21
CA GLU A 266 2.21 2.08 20.03
C GLU A 266 2.88 0.91 19.30
N VAL A 267 3.37 1.15 18.09
CA VAL A 267 3.91 0.08 17.23
C VAL A 267 5.39 0.28 16.96
N THR A 268 6.22 -0.68 17.38
CA THR A 268 7.65 -0.72 17.06
C THR A 268 7.90 -1.64 15.87
N PHE A 269 8.69 -1.19 14.89
CA PHE A 269 9.02 -1.98 13.69
C PHE A 269 10.43 -2.55 13.74
N LEU A 270 10.56 -3.87 13.60
CA LEU A 270 11.85 -4.55 13.49
C LEU A 270 12.01 -5.17 12.11
N LYS A 271 13.05 -4.75 11.38
CA LYS A 271 13.37 -5.30 10.06
C LYS A 271 14.08 -6.64 10.22
N SER A 272 13.61 -7.67 9.51
CA SER A 272 14.35 -8.95 9.43
C SER A 272 15.54 -8.80 8.46
N GLU A 273 16.74 -9.18 8.87
CA GLU A 273 17.93 -9.16 7.99
C GLU A 273 18.03 -10.42 7.12
N ASP A 274 17.76 -11.60 7.69
CA ASP A 274 18.00 -12.91 7.07
C ASP A 274 16.73 -13.61 6.53
N GLY A 275 15.69 -12.82 6.22
CA GLY A 275 14.42 -13.36 5.73
C GLY A 275 13.68 -14.22 6.76
N SER A 276 12.93 -15.21 6.29
CA SER A 276 12.09 -16.09 7.12
C SER A 276 12.80 -17.33 7.67
N GLY A 277 14.04 -17.61 7.25
CA GLY A 277 14.75 -18.86 7.56
C GLY A 277 14.97 -19.08 9.06
N LYS A 278 15.39 -18.05 9.80
CA LYS A 278 15.52 -18.10 11.27
C LYS A 278 14.18 -18.38 11.96
N GLY A 279 13.10 -17.79 11.48
CA GLY A 279 11.74 -18.03 11.99
C GLY A 279 11.29 -19.47 11.77
N ALA A 280 11.53 -20.02 10.57
CA ALA A 280 11.22 -21.41 10.24
C ALA A 280 12.01 -22.41 11.12
N ALA A 281 13.29 -22.13 11.38
CA ALA A 281 14.11 -22.94 12.28
C ALA A 281 13.58 -22.91 13.73
N LEU A 282 13.16 -21.75 14.23
CA LEU A 282 12.57 -21.62 15.57
C LEU A 282 11.24 -22.39 15.70
N ILE A 283 10.37 -22.32 14.68
CA ILE A 283 9.11 -23.10 14.67
C ILE A 283 9.42 -24.60 14.70
N THR A 284 10.37 -25.06 13.88
CA THR A 284 10.84 -26.46 13.87
C THR A 284 11.38 -26.89 15.23
N ALA A 285 12.15 -26.03 15.91
CA ALA A 285 12.68 -26.33 17.24
C ALA A 285 11.57 -26.45 18.30
N VAL A 286 10.52 -25.61 18.22
CA VAL A 286 9.35 -25.69 19.11
C VAL A 286 8.54 -26.97 18.87
N ASP A 287 8.38 -27.39 17.61
CA ASP A 287 7.72 -28.65 17.26
C ASP A 287 8.43 -29.85 17.90
N LYS A 288 9.77 -29.90 17.80
CA LYS A 288 10.60 -30.98 18.33
C LYS A 288 10.78 -30.98 19.84
N ARG A 289 10.38 -29.93 20.57
CA ARG A 289 10.53 -29.88 22.03
C ARG A 289 9.60 -30.91 22.69
N PRO A 290 10.03 -31.82 23.58
CA PRO A 290 9.13 -32.77 24.22
C PRO A 290 8.01 -32.07 24.99
N ASP A 291 6.77 -32.56 24.89
CA ASP A 291 5.67 -32.05 25.72
C ASP A 291 5.92 -32.41 27.19
N GLU A 292 6.05 -31.40 28.05
CA GLU A 292 6.21 -31.59 29.50
C GLU A 292 4.98 -32.26 30.15
N ARG A 293 3.85 -32.37 29.43
CA ARG A 293 2.64 -33.07 29.89
C ARG A 293 2.69 -34.59 29.76
N THR A 294 3.67 -35.17 29.07
CA THR A 294 3.78 -36.63 28.85
C THR A 294 4.77 -37.31 29.80
N ARG A 295 5.19 -36.63 30.88
CA ARG A 295 6.18 -37.11 31.86
C ARG A 295 5.62 -37.40 33.26
N LEU A 296 4.31 -37.67 33.37
CA LEU A 296 3.67 -38.15 34.61
C LEU A 296 3.11 -39.55 34.40
#